data_AF-A0A0A0D0I2-F1
#
_entry.id   AF-A0A0A0D0I2-F1
#
_cell.length_a   1.000
_cell.length_b   1.000
_cell.length_c   1.000
_cell.angle_alpha   90.00
_cell.angle_beta   90.00
_cell.angle_gamma   90.00
#
_symmetry.space_group_name_H-M   'P 1'
#
loop_
_entity.id
_entity.type
_entity.pdbx_description
1 polymer ?
#
loop_
_entity_poly.entity_id
_entity_poly.type
_entity_poly.pdbx_seq_one_letter_code
_entity_poly.pdbx_strand_id
1 'polypeptide(L)' 'MLINAALMGLGSVNRNLLAILANKAEVLRRDHGIGFRIVLVADSRGVAVDPAGFDPAGLAAHKAAGGSTADL' A
#
# COMPACT_ATOMS: atom_id res chain seq x y z
N MET A 1 -16.52 -4.63 4.54
CA MET A 1 -15.53 -5.71 4.49
C MET A 1 -14.14 -5.11 4.36
N LEU A 2 -13.22 -5.50 5.23
CA LEU A 2 -11.83 -5.03 5.17
C LEU A 2 -10.95 -6.13 4.59
N ILE A 3 -10.21 -5.81 3.53
CA ILE A 3 -9.37 -6.76 2.80
C ILE A 3 -7.92 -6.50 3.19
N ASN A 4 -7.27 -7.51 3.77
CA ASN A 4 -5.82 -7.49 3.97
C ASN A 4 -5.13 -7.85 2.65
N ALA A 5 -4.29 -6.96 2.14
CA ALA A 5 -3.64 -7.11 0.86
C ALA A 5 -2.11 -7.07 1.00
N ALA A 6 -1.45 -7.84 0.13
CA ALA A 6 -0.01 -7.82 -0.04
C ALA A 6 0.33 -7.22 -1.41
N LEU A 7 1.34 -6.35 -1.48
CA LEU A 7 1.83 -5.77 -2.72
C LEU A 7 3.22 -6.32 -3.05
N MET A 8 3.30 -7.08 -4.13
CA MET A 8 4.57 -7.59 -4.67
C MET A 8 5.11 -6.62 -5.72
N GLY A 9 6.25 -6.01 -5.42
CA GLY A 9 6.86 -4.94 -6.20
C GLY A 9 6.24 -3.57 -5.92
N LEU A 10 7.04 -2.56 -5.60
CA LEU A 10 6.58 -1.17 -5.45
C LEU A 10 7.05 -0.28 -6.63
N GLY A 11 6.81 -0.76 -7.84
CA GLY A 11 7.08 -0.04 -9.09
C GLY A 11 6.09 1.11 -9.35
N SER A 12 6.05 1.63 -10.57
CA SER A 12 5.08 2.69 -10.95
C SER A 12 3.63 2.23 -10.75
N VAL A 13 3.30 0.98 -11.08
CA VAL A 13 1.94 0.44 -10.97
C VAL A 13 1.43 0.48 -9.52
N ASN A 14 2.13 -0.19 -8.60
CA ASN A 14 1.67 -0.26 -7.21
C ASN A 14 1.79 1.09 -6.48
N ARG A 15 2.71 1.97 -6.86
CA ARG A 15 2.72 3.36 -6.34
C ARG A 15 1.46 4.14 -6.76
N ASN A 16 1.03 4.01 -8.01
CA ASN A 16 -0.22 4.62 -8.46
C ASN A 16 -1.44 3.99 -7.78
N LEU A 17 -1.45 2.67 -7.61
CA LEU A 17 -2.51 1.99 -6.87
C LEU A 17 -2.62 2.51 -5.42
N LEU A 18 -1.49 2.62 -4.71
CA LEU A 18 -1.45 3.18 -3.36
C LEU A 18 -2.04 4.60 -3.30
N ALA A 19 -1.69 5.46 -4.27
CA ALA A 19 -2.27 6.80 -4.39
C ALA A 19 -3.78 6.78 -4.66
N ILE A 20 -4.28 5.86 -5.51
CA ILE A 20 -5.71 5.69 -5.75
C ILE A 20 -6.42 5.24 -4.47
N LEU A 21 -5.88 4.23 -3.77
CA LEU A 21 -6.46 3.71 -2.54
C LEU A 21 -6.52 4.77 -1.45
N ALA A 22 -5.47 5.57 -1.29
CA ALA A 22 -5.46 6.72 -0.36
C ALA A 22 -6.56 7.74 -0.71
N ASN A 23 -6.68 8.11 -1.99
CA ASN A 23 -7.61 9.14 -2.44
C ASN A 23 -9.07 8.67 -2.53
N LYS A 24 -9.31 7.37 -2.69
CA LYS A 24 -10.64 6.79 -2.94
C LYS A 24 -11.15 5.93 -1.79
N ALA A 25 -10.44 5.85 -0.66
CA ALA A 25 -10.84 5.04 0.50
C ALA A 25 -12.30 5.26 0.91
N GLU A 26 -12.72 6.52 1.08
CA GLU A 26 -14.10 6.84 1.47
C GLU A 26 -15.14 6.49 0.40
N VAL A 27 -14.79 6.65 -0.88
CA VAL A 27 -15.67 6.27 -2.01
C VAL A 27 -15.86 4.75 -2.04
N LEU A 28 -14.77 3.98 -1.91
CA LEU A 28 -14.81 2.52 -1.87
C LEU A 28 -15.62 2.01 -0.66
N ARG A 29 -15.45 2.65 0.49
CA ARG A 29 -16.20 2.31 1.71
C ARG A 29 -17.69 2.61 1.56
N ARG A 30 -18.04 3.78 1.03
CA ARG A 30 -19.43 4.23 0.88
C ARG A 30 -20.18 3.45 -0.20
N ASP A 31 -19.59 3.33 -1.39
CA ASP A 31 -20.29 2.84 -2.58
C ASP A 31 -20.21 1.32 -2.74
N HIS A 32 -19.20 0.69 -2.13
CA HIS A 32 -18.95 -0.75 -2.25
C HIS A 32 -18.79 -1.47 -0.91
N GLY A 33 -18.78 -0.74 0.21
CA GLY A 33 -18.60 -1.35 1.53
C GLY A 33 -17.24 -2.01 1.73
N ILE A 34 -16.22 -1.66 0.93
CA ILE A 34 -14.88 -2.27 1.00
C ILE A 34 -13.81 -1.27 1.46
N GLY A 35 -12.81 -1.80 2.14
CA GLY A 35 -11.57 -1.09 2.47
C GLY A 35 -10.38 -2.01 2.27
N PHE A 36 -9.20 -1.42 2.10
CA PHE A 36 -7.94 -2.15 1.94
C PHE A 36 -6.99 -1.81 3.08
N ARG A 37 -6.43 -2.84 3.71
CA ARG A 37 -5.29 -2.74 4.61
C ARG A 37 -4.10 -3.38 3.94
N ILE A 38 -3.07 -2.60 3.63
CA ILE A 38 -1.83 -3.13 3.08
C ILE A 38 -1.01 -3.68 4.23
N VAL A 39 -0.89 -5.01 4.34
CA VAL A 39 -0.20 -5.67 5.48
C VAL A 39 1.19 -6.17 5.12
N LEU A 40 1.49 -6.24 3.82
CA LEU A 40 2.78 -6.69 3.30
C LEU A 40 3.16 -5.90 2.05
N VAL A 41 4.41 -5.50 1.98
CA VAL A 41 5.02 -4.91 0.78
C VAL A 41 6.36 -5.57 0.50
N ALA A 42 6.63 -5.89 -0.76
CA ALA A 42 7.92 -6.43 -1.17
C ALA A 42 8.46 -5.68 -2.39
N ASP A 43 9.78 -5.58 -2.49
CA ASP A 43 10.49 -5.14 -3.69
C ASP A 43 11.70 -6.06 -3.94
N SER A 44 12.54 -5.72 -4.93
CA SER A 44 13.71 -6.54 -5.26
C SER A 44 14.78 -6.63 -4.16
N ARG A 45 14.67 -5.82 -3.11
CA ARG A 45 15.66 -5.70 -2.03
C ARG A 45 15.14 -6.22 -0.69
N GLY A 46 13.84 -6.37 -0.50
CA GLY A 46 13.32 -6.97 0.73
C GLY A 46 11.80 -6.98 0.85
N VAL A 47 11.34 -7.37 2.03
CA VAL A 47 9.92 -7.46 2.39
C VAL A 47 9.70 -6.82 3.75
N ALA A 48 8.61 -6.07 3.90
CA ALA A 48 8.12 -5.58 5.18
C ALA A 48 6.70 -6.09 5.43
N VAL A 49 6.42 -6.43 6.68
CA VAL A 49 5.14 -6.98 7.14
C VAL A 49 4.68 -6.23 8.37
N ASP A 50 3.49 -5.65 8.30
CA ASP A 50 2.82 -5.03 9.44
C ASP A 50 1.35 -5.50 9.48
N PRO A 51 0.97 -6.33 10.46
CA PRO A 51 -0.42 -6.76 10.64
C PRO A 51 -1.40 -5.61 10.92
N ALA A 52 -0.94 -4.50 11.49
CA ALA A 52 -1.76 -3.30 11.70
C ALA A 52 -2.01 -2.54 10.39
N GLY A 53 -1.07 -2.66 9.46
CA GLY A 53 -1.14 -2.17 8.09
C GLY A 53 -0.36 -0.89 7.88
N PHE A 54 0.18 -0.75 6.66
CA PHE A 54 0.93 0.41 6.23
C PHE A 54 0.01 1.53 5.72
N ASP A 55 0.42 2.79 5.94
CA ASP A 55 -0.18 3.95 5.29
C ASP A 55 0.15 3.97 3.79
N PRO A 56 -0.86 3.91 2.90
CA PRO A 56 -0.61 3.90 1.46
C PRO A 56 0.10 5.15 0.94
N ALA A 57 -0.19 6.33 1.50
CA ALA A 57 0.44 7.57 1.08
C ALA A 57 1.93 7.59 1.48
N GLY A 58 2.23 7.23 2.73
CA GLY A 58 3.59 7.07 3.24
C GLY A 58 4.42 6.08 2.44
N LEU A 59 3.87 4.90 2.11
CA LEU A 59 4.56 3.89 1.28
C LEU A 59 4.93 4.44 -0.11
N ALA A 60 3.98 5.12 -0.77
CA ALA A 60 4.22 5.69 -2.09
C ALA A 60 5.30 6.78 -2.04
N ALA A 61 5.27 7.64 -1.01
CA ALA A 61 6.26 8.69 -0.79
C ALA A 61 7.65 8.13 -0.48
N HIS A 62 7.76 7.16 0.44
CA HIS A 62 9.02 6.46 0.77
C HIS A 62 9.68 5.89 -0.47
N LYS A 63 8.88 5.20 -1.30
CA LYS A 63 9.42 4.60 -2.52
C LYS A 63 9.79 5.63 -3.59
N ALA A 64 9.03 6.72 -3.69
CA ALA A 64 9.35 7.83 -4.59
C ALA A 64 10.66 8.54 -4.21
N ALA A 65 10.98 8.60 -2.92
CA ALA A 65 12.25 9.12 -2.39
C ALA A 65 13.45 8.16 -2.58
N GLY A 66 13.24 6.96 -3.16
CA GLY A 66 14.29 5.96 -3.38
C GLY A 66 14.46 4.94 -2.27
N GLY A 67 13.63 4.99 -1.23
CA GLY A 67 13.63 4.00 -0.14
C GLY A 67 13.28 2.58 -0.60
N SER A 68 13.71 1.58 0.16
CA SER A 68 13.35 0.18 -0.08
C SER A 68 12.32 -0.30 0.93
N THR A 69 11.56 -1.34 0.57
CA THR A 69 10.74 -2.08 1.55
C THR A 69 11.57 -2.79 2.61
N ALA A 70 12.89 -2.96 2.41
CA ALA A 70 13.78 -3.48 3.45
C ALA A 70 14.03 -2.47 4.60
N ASP A 71 13.69 -1.18 4.39
CA ASP A 71 13.92 -0.09 5.34
C ASP A 71 12.65 0.27 6.15
N LEU A 72 11.59 -0.56 6.02
CA LEU A 72 10.25 -0.33 6.59
C LEU A 72 9.96 -1.25 7.76
#